data_AF-R9P1G8-F1
#
_entry.id   AF-R9P1G8-F1
#
_cell.length_a   1.000
_cell.length_b   1.000
_cell.length_c   1.000
_cell.angle_alpha   90.00
_cell.angle_beta   90.00
_cell.angle_gamma   90.00
#
_symmetry.space_group_name_H-M   'P 1'
#
loop_
_entity.id
_entity.type
_entity.pdbx_description
1 polymer ?
#
loop_
_entity_poly.entity_id
_entity_poly.type
_entity_poly.pdbx_seq_one_letter_code
_entity_poly.pdbx_strand_id
1 'polypeptide(L)'
;MSKSVTPKPGNPVVYLDLAFGSTSASRPGSNRIVLELYSHLVPRTAENFRVLCTNTSKLASTGQPLSFRNSIFHRVIPKFMIQGGDFTRGDGTGGESIYGEKFEDEDLTGKHDQPFLLSMANAGANTNGSQFFVTTVPTPHLDGKHVVFGRVIRGKNVVRRVEGVETDSGDRPKEDVKIVACGELSEEEVEKGCGIEADSTGDVYEEFPEDQDASLEGDVAKTYEIGNALKAIANAEFAKGNFAVAMEKYLKSLRYLNLNPVLPEDTPPQLSTDYTTLKASIQLNLSLCALKTTPPHPTLAISNSTSVINTLTAAKPATWESNATVDAEQKKKQSDLAKAFYRRALAYVAQKDDERAEEDLKRAAEKAPEDAGIRRELAAVARRKEAKLRGMRAAYSKMFS
;
A
#
# COMPACT_ATOMS: atom_id res chain seq x y z
N MET A 1 6.25 -22.04 0.87
CA MET A 1 6.95 -21.66 -0.37
C MET A 1 5.96 -20.99 -1.31
N SER A 2 5.68 -19.70 -1.14
CA SER A 2 4.92 -18.95 -2.15
C SER A 2 5.91 -18.49 -3.20
N LYS A 3 5.90 -19.15 -4.36
CA LYS A 3 6.71 -18.76 -5.50
C LYS A 3 6.20 -17.40 -5.99
N SER A 4 7.11 -16.46 -6.20
CA SER A 4 6.90 -15.32 -7.10
C SER A 4 6.00 -15.74 -8.25
N VAL A 5 4.88 -15.05 -8.46
CA VAL A 5 3.90 -15.37 -9.51
C VAL A 5 4.47 -14.92 -10.85
N THR A 6 5.49 -15.64 -11.32
CA THR A 6 5.98 -15.49 -12.69
C THR A 6 4.94 -16.10 -13.61
N PRO A 7 4.46 -15.36 -14.62
CA PRO A 7 3.61 -15.91 -15.66
C PRO A 7 4.25 -17.14 -16.29
N LYS A 8 3.44 -18.09 -16.74
CA LYS A 8 3.97 -19.23 -17.48
C LYS A 8 4.60 -18.72 -18.79
N PRO A 9 5.82 -19.18 -19.16
CA PRO A 9 6.42 -18.80 -20.43
C PRO A 9 5.46 -19.04 -21.61
N GLY A 10 5.31 -18.03 -22.47
CA GLY A 10 4.40 -18.05 -23.62
C GLY A 10 2.94 -17.66 -23.34
N ASN A 11 2.53 -17.46 -22.08
CA ASN A 11 1.24 -16.86 -21.76
C ASN A 11 1.29 -15.34 -21.98
N PRO A 12 0.33 -14.74 -22.72
CA PRO A 12 0.21 -13.30 -22.82
C PRO A 12 -0.06 -12.67 -21.45
N VAL A 13 0.50 -11.49 -21.25
CA VAL A 13 0.25 -10.65 -20.08
C VAL A 13 -0.37 -9.34 -20.54
N VAL A 14 -1.56 -9.03 -20.02
CA VAL A 14 -2.29 -7.82 -20.38
C VAL A 14 -2.54 -6.94 -19.17
N TYR A 15 -2.85 -5.68 -19.40
CA TYR A 15 -3.17 -4.74 -18.35
C TYR A 15 -4.48 -3.99 -18.60
N LEU A 16 -5.13 -3.57 -17.51
CA LEU A 16 -6.29 -2.68 -17.49
C LEU A 16 -6.00 -1.54 -16.50
N ASP A 17 -5.96 -0.30 -16.97
CA ASP A 17 -5.85 0.90 -16.12
C ASP A 17 -7.25 1.45 -15.82
N LEU A 18 -7.56 1.61 -14.53
CA LEU A 18 -8.89 2.02 -14.08
C LEU A 18 -8.95 3.48 -13.64
N ALA A 19 -10.09 4.13 -13.89
CA ALA A 19 -10.50 5.38 -13.25
C ALA A 19 -11.76 5.16 -12.40
N PHE A 20 -11.85 5.86 -11.28
CA PHE A 20 -12.97 5.78 -10.34
C PHE A 20 -13.73 7.11 -10.35
N GLY A 21 -14.92 7.13 -10.94
CA GLY A 21 -15.70 8.35 -11.17
C GLY A 21 -14.91 9.35 -12.04
N SER A 22 -14.83 10.60 -11.59
CA SER A 22 -13.99 11.64 -12.20
C SER A 22 -12.52 11.60 -11.77
N THR A 23 -12.17 10.68 -10.86
CA THR A 23 -10.81 10.59 -10.29
C THR A 23 -9.93 9.73 -11.19
N SER A 24 -8.97 10.38 -11.83
CA SER A 24 -7.89 9.68 -12.55
C SER A 24 -6.87 9.09 -11.57
N ALA A 25 -6.15 8.06 -12.00
CA ALA A 25 -5.02 7.52 -11.25
C ALA A 25 -4.01 8.65 -10.94
N SER A 26 -3.48 8.68 -9.71
CA SER A 26 -2.53 9.71 -9.28
C SER A 26 -1.17 9.61 -10.00
N ARG A 27 -0.87 8.44 -10.55
CA ARG A 27 0.28 8.13 -11.41
C ARG A 27 -0.11 7.09 -12.47
N PRO A 28 0.55 7.06 -13.64
CA PRO A 28 0.35 5.98 -14.59
C PRO A 28 0.52 4.60 -13.92
N GLY A 29 -0.40 3.70 -14.20
CA GLY A 29 -0.42 2.37 -13.62
C GLY A 29 -0.89 2.25 -12.16
N SER A 30 -1.17 3.34 -11.42
CA SER A 30 -1.56 3.21 -9.99
C SER A 30 -2.96 2.65 -9.73
N ASN A 31 -3.76 2.51 -10.78
CA ASN A 31 -4.98 1.72 -10.76
C ASN A 31 -4.90 0.62 -11.84
N ARG A 32 -3.71 0.05 -12.08
CA ARG A 32 -3.50 -1.00 -13.06
C ARG A 32 -3.79 -2.37 -12.47
N ILE A 33 -4.59 -3.16 -13.18
CA ILE A 33 -4.69 -4.60 -12.99
C ILE A 33 -3.85 -5.25 -14.07
N VAL A 34 -2.92 -6.13 -13.69
CA VAL A 34 -2.14 -6.94 -14.64
C VAL A 34 -2.61 -8.39 -14.56
N LEU A 35 -2.90 -8.96 -15.72
CA LEU A 35 -3.56 -10.25 -15.88
C LEU A 35 -2.67 -11.17 -16.72
N GLU A 36 -2.40 -12.36 -16.20
CA GLU A 36 -1.87 -13.48 -17.01
C GLU A 36 -3.05 -14.19 -17.69
N LEU A 37 -2.94 -14.44 -19.00
CA LEU A 37 -3.92 -15.19 -19.78
C LEU A 37 -3.41 -16.61 -20.06
N TYR A 38 -4.22 -17.63 -19.77
CA TYR A 38 -3.86 -19.03 -19.89
C TYR A 38 -3.95 -19.54 -21.33
N SER A 39 -3.23 -18.92 -22.26
CA SER A 39 -3.23 -19.30 -23.70
C SER A 39 -2.83 -20.75 -23.94
N HIS A 40 -2.01 -21.32 -23.05
CA HIS A 40 -1.62 -22.73 -23.08
C HIS A 40 -2.75 -23.73 -22.72
N LEU A 41 -3.86 -23.28 -22.12
CA LEU A 41 -5.02 -24.11 -21.80
C LEU A 41 -6.22 -23.74 -22.68
N VAL A 42 -6.48 -22.44 -22.80
CA VAL A 42 -7.66 -21.89 -23.47
C VAL A 42 -7.25 -20.82 -24.50
N PRO A 43 -6.56 -21.22 -25.59
CA PRO A 43 -5.99 -20.30 -26.57
C PRO A 43 -7.04 -19.39 -27.22
N ARG A 44 -8.25 -19.88 -27.54
CA ARG A 44 -9.28 -19.05 -28.17
C ARG A 44 -9.81 -18.00 -27.20
N THR A 45 -10.04 -18.38 -25.95
CA THR A 45 -10.55 -17.49 -24.90
C THR A 45 -9.51 -16.44 -24.52
N ALA A 46 -8.25 -16.86 -24.35
CA ALA A 46 -7.12 -15.96 -24.09
C ALA A 46 -6.91 -14.96 -25.24
N GLU A 47 -6.94 -15.42 -26.50
CA GLU A 47 -6.77 -14.54 -27.66
C GLU A 47 -7.91 -13.53 -27.80
N ASN A 48 -9.16 -13.93 -27.52
CA ASN A 48 -10.29 -13.02 -27.49
C ASN A 48 -10.05 -11.86 -26.52
N PHE A 49 -9.65 -12.16 -25.29
CA PHE A 49 -9.39 -11.14 -24.28
C PHE A 49 -8.17 -10.27 -24.64
N ARG A 50 -7.09 -10.88 -25.13
CA ARG A 50 -5.86 -10.18 -25.53
C ARG A 50 -6.13 -9.17 -26.66
N VAL A 51 -6.89 -9.56 -27.67
CA VAL A 51 -7.26 -8.66 -28.78
C VAL A 51 -8.21 -7.56 -28.30
N LEU A 52 -9.17 -7.85 -27.41
CA LEU A 52 -10.02 -6.82 -26.82
C LEU A 52 -9.21 -5.81 -25.96
N CYS A 53 -8.06 -6.20 -25.40
CA CYS A 53 -7.15 -5.25 -24.75
C CYS A 53 -6.34 -4.39 -25.73
N THR A 54 -5.98 -4.92 -26.91
CA THR A 54 -4.97 -4.32 -27.80
C THR A 54 -5.53 -3.70 -29.08
N ASN A 55 -6.76 -4.03 -29.45
CA ASN A 55 -7.33 -3.63 -30.72
C ASN A 55 -7.58 -2.12 -30.79
N THR A 56 -7.10 -1.50 -31.88
CA THR A 56 -7.22 -0.06 -32.14
C THR A 56 -8.06 0.27 -33.37
N SER A 57 -8.53 -0.73 -34.13
CA SER A 57 -9.11 -0.49 -35.46
C SER A 57 -10.35 -1.31 -35.80
N LYS A 58 -10.49 -2.55 -35.31
CA LYS A 58 -11.69 -3.36 -35.61
C LYS A 58 -12.90 -2.86 -34.83
N LEU A 59 -14.05 -2.87 -35.48
CA LEU A 59 -15.34 -2.53 -34.90
C LEU A 59 -16.16 -3.80 -34.67
N ALA A 60 -16.98 -3.79 -33.63
CA ALA A 60 -18.04 -4.76 -33.42
C ALA A 60 -19.19 -4.53 -34.42
N SER A 61 -20.12 -5.48 -34.51
CA SER A 61 -21.34 -5.36 -35.34
C SER A 61 -22.19 -4.12 -35.00
N THR A 62 -22.08 -3.63 -33.77
CA THR A 62 -22.73 -2.40 -33.28
C THR A 62 -22.07 -1.11 -33.76
N GLY A 63 -20.94 -1.19 -34.47
CA GLY A 63 -20.14 -0.05 -34.93
C GLY A 63 -19.20 0.54 -33.87
N GLN A 64 -19.24 0.03 -32.64
CA GLN A 64 -18.31 0.46 -31.59
C GLN A 64 -16.95 -0.24 -31.71
N PRO A 65 -15.85 0.38 -31.25
CA PRO A 65 -14.54 -0.28 -31.21
C PRO A 65 -14.60 -1.59 -30.43
N LEU A 66 -14.05 -2.66 -31.02
CA LEU A 66 -13.97 -3.96 -30.37
C LEU A 66 -12.82 -3.94 -29.36
N SER A 67 -13.02 -3.27 -28.23
CA SER A 67 -11.97 -2.94 -27.27
C SER A 67 -12.56 -2.74 -25.86
N PHE A 68 -11.80 -3.11 -24.83
CA PHE A 68 -12.17 -2.82 -23.43
C PHE A 68 -11.96 -1.37 -23.02
N ARG A 69 -11.16 -0.59 -23.75
CA ARG A 69 -11.00 0.84 -23.50
C ARG A 69 -12.36 1.55 -23.55
N ASN A 70 -12.64 2.33 -22.51
CA ASN A 70 -13.90 3.02 -22.22
C ASN A 70 -15.05 2.14 -21.75
N SER A 71 -14.89 0.81 -21.66
CA SER A 71 -15.87 -0.04 -20.99
C SER A 71 -15.79 0.09 -19.47
N ILE A 72 -16.85 -0.31 -18.77
CA ILE A 72 -16.97 -0.17 -17.32
C ILE A 72 -17.15 -1.53 -16.63
N PHE A 73 -16.84 -1.57 -15.34
CA PHE A 73 -17.33 -2.60 -14.44
C PHE A 73 -18.77 -2.27 -14.08
N HIS A 74 -19.72 -2.92 -14.76
CA HIS A 74 -21.15 -2.63 -14.64
C HIS A 74 -21.83 -3.41 -13.52
N ARG A 75 -21.15 -4.40 -12.92
CA ARG A 75 -21.69 -5.21 -11.83
C ARG A 75 -20.60 -5.60 -10.85
N VAL A 76 -20.78 -5.27 -9.57
CA VAL A 76 -19.83 -5.52 -8.48
C VAL A 76 -20.57 -6.12 -7.30
N ILE A 77 -20.16 -7.32 -6.85
CA ILE A 77 -20.75 -7.98 -5.69
C ILE A 77 -19.64 -8.26 -4.67
N PRO A 78 -19.62 -7.54 -3.54
CA PRO A 78 -18.64 -7.76 -2.48
C PRO A 78 -18.62 -9.22 -2.02
N LYS A 79 -17.42 -9.77 -1.79
CA LYS A 79 -17.19 -11.16 -1.43
C LYS A 79 -17.72 -12.16 -2.46
N PHE A 80 -17.72 -11.77 -3.73
CA PHE A 80 -18.05 -12.66 -4.83
C PHE A 80 -17.15 -12.37 -6.04
N MET A 81 -17.43 -11.31 -6.80
CA MET A 81 -16.72 -10.97 -8.03
C MET A 81 -16.96 -9.52 -8.49
N ILE A 82 -16.10 -9.05 -9.39
CA ILE A 82 -16.28 -7.81 -10.17
C ILE A 82 -16.43 -8.17 -11.65
N GLN A 83 -17.45 -7.65 -12.32
CA GLN A 83 -17.79 -8.00 -13.71
C GLN A 83 -17.79 -6.76 -14.62
N GLY A 84 -17.19 -6.93 -15.80
CA GLY A 84 -17.03 -5.90 -16.82
C GLY A 84 -17.05 -6.47 -18.23
N GLY A 85 -16.56 -5.71 -19.21
CA GLY A 85 -16.38 -6.17 -20.59
C GLY A 85 -17.58 -6.03 -21.52
N ASP A 86 -18.69 -5.44 -21.05
CA ASP A 86 -19.74 -4.94 -21.95
C ASP A 86 -19.34 -3.56 -22.47
N PHE A 87 -18.56 -3.55 -23.56
CA PHE A 87 -18.12 -2.30 -24.19
C PHE A 87 -19.21 -1.68 -25.09
N THR A 88 -20.28 -2.41 -25.41
CA THR A 88 -21.31 -1.94 -26.36
C THR A 88 -22.46 -1.17 -25.71
N ARG A 89 -22.92 -1.62 -24.53
CA ARG A 89 -24.05 -1.03 -23.80
C ARG A 89 -23.67 -0.59 -22.38
N GLY A 90 -22.69 -1.26 -21.79
CA GLY A 90 -22.21 -0.96 -20.44
C GLY A 90 -23.20 -1.32 -19.33
N ASP A 91 -24.20 -2.15 -19.60
CA ASP A 91 -25.24 -2.55 -18.64
C ASP A 91 -25.30 -4.08 -18.41
N GLY A 92 -24.45 -4.85 -19.09
CA GLY A 92 -24.38 -6.31 -19.00
C GLY A 92 -25.27 -7.02 -20.01
N THR A 93 -26.02 -6.31 -20.84
CA THR A 93 -26.86 -6.91 -21.91
C THR A 93 -26.16 -6.98 -23.26
N GLY A 94 -24.94 -6.41 -23.38
CA GLY A 94 -24.18 -6.35 -24.61
C GLY A 94 -22.86 -7.15 -24.60
N GLY A 95 -21.94 -6.71 -25.46
CA GLY A 95 -20.62 -7.31 -25.65
C GLY A 95 -20.57 -8.22 -26.88
N GLU A 96 -19.40 -8.31 -27.49
CA GLU A 96 -19.16 -9.09 -28.72
C GLU A 96 -17.73 -9.64 -28.69
N SER A 97 -17.54 -10.88 -29.14
CA SER A 97 -16.21 -11.50 -29.22
C SER A 97 -15.49 -11.11 -30.52
N ILE A 98 -14.19 -11.36 -30.58
CA ILE A 98 -13.41 -11.16 -31.81
C ILE A 98 -13.80 -12.13 -32.94
N TYR A 99 -14.60 -13.15 -32.63
CA TYR A 99 -15.06 -14.21 -33.53
C TYR A 99 -16.52 -14.02 -33.98
N GLY A 100 -17.19 -12.95 -33.55
CA GLY A 100 -18.62 -12.71 -33.74
C GLY A 100 -19.36 -12.53 -32.41
N GLU A 101 -20.70 -12.59 -32.43
CA GLU A 101 -21.53 -12.31 -31.25
C GLU A 101 -21.17 -13.20 -30.05
N LYS A 102 -20.99 -14.51 -30.28
CA LYS A 102 -20.71 -15.52 -29.25
C LYS A 102 -19.69 -16.57 -29.73
N PHE A 103 -19.02 -17.23 -28.80
CA PHE A 103 -18.18 -18.41 -29.04
C PHE A 103 -18.32 -19.47 -27.93
N GLU A 104 -17.84 -20.68 -28.23
CA GLU A 104 -17.98 -21.89 -27.42
C GLU A 104 -17.19 -21.85 -26.10
N ASP A 105 -17.58 -22.68 -25.14
CA ASP A 105 -16.79 -22.95 -23.94
C ASP A 105 -15.59 -23.84 -24.29
N GLU A 106 -14.37 -23.37 -23.99
CA GLU A 106 -13.14 -24.06 -24.41
C GLU A 106 -12.67 -25.12 -23.40
N ASP A 107 -12.51 -24.74 -22.13
CA ASP A 107 -12.19 -25.66 -21.03
C ASP A 107 -12.96 -25.27 -19.76
N LEU A 108 -13.77 -26.20 -19.26
CA LEU A 108 -14.60 -26.04 -18.06
C LEU A 108 -14.06 -26.82 -16.85
N THR A 109 -12.88 -27.44 -16.97
CA THR A 109 -12.23 -28.17 -15.87
C THR A 109 -11.57 -27.25 -14.85
N GLY A 110 -11.24 -26.00 -15.26
CA GLY A 110 -10.72 -24.96 -14.40
C GLY A 110 -11.63 -24.69 -13.19
N LYS A 111 -11.01 -24.64 -12.00
CA LYS A 111 -11.71 -24.45 -10.73
C LYS A 111 -11.64 -23.01 -10.26
N HIS A 112 -12.73 -22.51 -9.73
CA HIS A 112 -12.80 -21.20 -9.09
C HIS A 112 -12.45 -21.32 -7.59
N ASP A 113 -11.29 -21.90 -7.28
CA ASP A 113 -10.88 -22.30 -5.94
C ASP A 113 -10.17 -21.21 -5.13
N GLN A 114 -9.88 -20.07 -5.76
CA GLN A 114 -9.16 -18.96 -5.16
C GLN A 114 -9.68 -17.60 -5.68
N PRO A 115 -9.44 -16.51 -4.94
CA PRO A 115 -9.69 -15.16 -5.45
C PRO A 115 -8.75 -14.82 -6.60
N PHE A 116 -9.11 -13.76 -7.33
CA PHE A 116 -8.34 -13.14 -8.40
C PHE A 116 -8.16 -14.01 -9.66
N LEU A 117 -9.07 -14.96 -9.88
CA LEU A 117 -9.18 -15.69 -11.13
C LEU A 117 -9.98 -14.87 -12.14
N LEU A 118 -9.54 -14.87 -13.39
CA LEU A 118 -10.22 -14.25 -14.52
C LEU A 118 -11.04 -15.31 -15.26
N SER A 119 -12.34 -15.06 -15.45
CA SER A 119 -13.28 -16.04 -15.99
C SER A 119 -14.36 -15.39 -16.87
N MET A 120 -14.86 -16.13 -17.85
CA MET A 120 -15.83 -15.62 -18.82
C MET A 120 -17.23 -15.50 -18.22
N ALA A 121 -17.88 -14.36 -18.43
CA ALA A 121 -19.32 -14.26 -18.19
C ALA A 121 -20.09 -14.78 -19.41
N ASN A 122 -21.17 -15.52 -19.17
CA ASN A 122 -22.01 -16.10 -20.21
C ASN A 122 -23.48 -16.11 -19.78
N ALA A 123 -24.38 -16.38 -20.72
CA ALA A 123 -25.82 -16.52 -20.53
C ALA A 123 -26.29 -17.98 -20.69
N GLY A 124 -25.40 -18.94 -20.38
CA GLY A 124 -25.56 -20.36 -20.67
C GLY A 124 -24.41 -20.93 -21.50
N ALA A 125 -24.43 -22.25 -21.72
CA ALA A 125 -23.37 -22.95 -22.43
C ALA A 125 -23.10 -22.34 -23.82
N ASN A 126 -21.83 -22.20 -24.17
CA ASN A 126 -21.35 -21.70 -25.46
C ASN A 126 -21.83 -20.28 -25.83
N THR A 127 -22.00 -19.40 -24.83
CA THR A 127 -22.41 -18.00 -25.03
C THR A 127 -21.37 -16.99 -24.55
N ASN A 128 -20.09 -17.33 -24.71
CA ASN A 128 -18.99 -16.43 -24.36
C ASN A 128 -18.93 -15.27 -25.35
N GLY A 129 -18.83 -14.04 -24.85
CA GLY A 129 -18.71 -12.81 -25.67
C GLY A 129 -17.43 -12.05 -25.30
N SER A 130 -17.58 -10.80 -24.86
CA SER A 130 -16.49 -10.00 -24.29
C SER A 130 -16.57 -9.84 -22.78
N GLN A 131 -17.71 -10.13 -22.17
CA GLN A 131 -17.89 -9.94 -20.74
C GLN A 131 -17.07 -10.95 -19.94
N PHE A 132 -16.50 -10.47 -18.84
CA PHE A 132 -15.65 -11.24 -17.94
C PHE A 132 -15.91 -10.84 -16.49
N PHE A 133 -15.48 -11.68 -15.57
CA PHE A 133 -15.40 -11.33 -14.16
C PHE A 133 -14.06 -11.73 -13.55
N VAL A 134 -13.69 -11.02 -12.48
CA VAL A 134 -12.57 -11.37 -11.62
C VAL A 134 -13.12 -11.78 -10.26
N THR A 135 -12.78 -12.98 -9.80
CA THR A 135 -13.24 -13.48 -8.49
C THR A 135 -12.58 -12.70 -7.35
N THR A 136 -13.29 -12.52 -6.23
CA THR A 136 -12.71 -11.90 -5.03
C THR A 136 -12.67 -12.85 -3.83
N VAL A 137 -13.26 -14.03 -3.99
CA VAL A 137 -13.23 -15.20 -3.09
C VAL A 137 -13.28 -16.49 -3.92
N PRO A 138 -13.07 -17.68 -3.34
CA PRO A 138 -13.41 -18.95 -4.00
C PRO A 138 -14.90 -19.03 -4.35
N THR A 139 -15.23 -19.43 -5.57
CA THR A 139 -16.60 -19.48 -6.12
C THR A 139 -16.92 -20.83 -6.80
N PRO A 140 -16.82 -21.97 -6.10
CA PRO A 140 -16.93 -23.31 -6.70
C PRO A 140 -18.29 -23.61 -7.35
N HIS A 141 -19.33 -22.83 -7.05
CA HIS A 141 -20.65 -22.95 -7.68
C HIS A 141 -20.66 -22.51 -9.16
N LEU A 142 -19.59 -21.86 -9.64
CA LEU A 142 -19.34 -21.46 -11.02
C LEU A 142 -18.55 -22.52 -11.82
N ASP A 143 -17.98 -23.52 -11.14
CA ASP A 143 -17.23 -24.60 -11.79
C ASP A 143 -18.10 -25.36 -12.80
N GLY A 144 -17.51 -25.73 -13.94
CA GLY A 144 -18.22 -26.43 -15.00
C GLY A 144 -19.20 -25.55 -15.79
N LYS A 145 -19.28 -24.24 -15.50
CA LYS A 145 -20.22 -23.30 -16.14
C LYS A 145 -19.53 -22.10 -16.79
N HIS A 146 -18.39 -21.67 -16.25
CA HIS A 146 -17.64 -20.53 -16.72
C HIS A 146 -16.18 -20.93 -16.99
N VAL A 147 -15.64 -20.51 -18.13
CA VAL A 147 -14.26 -20.80 -18.54
C VAL A 147 -13.30 -19.93 -17.74
N VAL A 148 -12.50 -20.54 -16.87
CA VAL A 148 -11.38 -19.87 -16.19
C VAL A 148 -10.22 -19.74 -17.18
N PHE A 149 -9.82 -18.51 -17.51
CA PHE A 149 -8.85 -18.25 -18.58
C PHE A 149 -7.68 -17.36 -18.19
N GLY A 150 -7.56 -17.00 -16.91
CA GLY A 150 -6.42 -16.23 -16.44
C GLY A 150 -6.45 -15.96 -14.94
N ARG A 151 -5.55 -15.08 -14.50
CA ARG A 151 -5.51 -14.58 -13.12
C ARG A 151 -4.87 -13.21 -13.04
N VAL A 152 -5.16 -12.49 -11.96
CA VAL A 152 -4.46 -11.26 -11.59
C VAL A 152 -3.09 -11.60 -11.02
N ILE A 153 -2.05 -11.02 -11.61
CA ILE A 153 -0.67 -11.17 -11.13
C ILE A 153 -0.15 -9.90 -10.43
N ARG A 154 -0.75 -8.73 -10.72
CA ARG A 154 -0.49 -7.43 -10.04
C ARG A 154 -1.78 -6.59 -10.02
N GLY A 155 -1.90 -5.65 -9.08
CA GLY A 155 -3.09 -4.81 -8.95
C GLY A 155 -4.27 -5.50 -8.25
N LYS A 156 -4.00 -6.50 -7.40
CA LYS A 156 -5.04 -7.20 -6.61
C LYS A 156 -5.81 -6.22 -5.71
N ASN A 157 -5.16 -5.16 -5.29
CA ASN A 157 -5.74 -4.08 -4.51
C ASN A 157 -6.66 -3.18 -5.29
N VAL A 158 -6.34 -2.93 -6.56
CA VAL A 158 -7.24 -2.25 -7.48
C VAL A 158 -8.51 -3.09 -7.59
N VAL A 159 -8.41 -4.42 -7.74
CA VAL A 159 -9.56 -5.34 -7.71
C VAL A 159 -10.35 -5.22 -6.39
N ARG A 160 -9.68 -5.21 -5.23
CA ARG A 160 -10.33 -5.01 -3.92
C ARG A 160 -10.97 -3.63 -3.78
N ARG A 161 -10.38 -2.60 -4.37
CA ARG A 161 -10.93 -1.24 -4.40
C ARG A 161 -12.18 -1.19 -5.27
N VAL A 162 -12.18 -1.85 -6.43
CA VAL A 162 -13.39 -2.03 -7.24
C VAL A 162 -14.45 -2.79 -6.43
N GLU A 163 -14.08 -3.88 -5.75
CA GLU A 163 -14.99 -4.65 -4.90
C GLU A 163 -15.63 -3.80 -3.78
N GLY A 164 -14.88 -2.83 -3.22
CA GLY A 164 -15.31 -1.99 -2.12
C GLY A 164 -16.09 -0.73 -2.52
N VAL A 165 -16.36 -0.49 -3.80
CA VAL A 165 -17.14 0.68 -4.23
C VAL A 165 -18.61 0.54 -3.80
N GLU A 166 -19.26 1.67 -3.56
CA GLU A 166 -20.68 1.67 -3.25
C GLU A 166 -21.49 1.32 -4.50
N THR A 167 -22.41 0.36 -4.37
CA THR A 167 -23.31 -0.07 -5.46
C THR A 167 -24.76 0.32 -5.18
N ASP A 168 -25.58 0.32 -6.23
CA ASP A 168 -27.02 0.40 -6.12
C ASP A 168 -27.66 -0.98 -5.84
N SER A 169 -29.00 -1.03 -5.85
CA SER A 169 -29.75 -2.28 -5.61
C SER A 169 -29.62 -3.33 -6.71
N GLY A 170 -29.06 -2.97 -7.87
CA GLY A 170 -28.78 -3.87 -9.00
C GLY A 170 -27.31 -4.27 -9.10
N ASP A 171 -26.53 -4.10 -8.03
CA ASP A 171 -25.09 -4.36 -7.96
C ASP A 171 -24.25 -3.45 -8.88
N ARG A 172 -24.82 -2.37 -9.44
CA ARG A 172 -24.08 -1.44 -10.29
C ARG A 172 -23.33 -0.43 -9.41
N PRO A 173 -22.03 -0.17 -9.65
CA PRO A 173 -21.33 0.93 -8.98
C PRO A 173 -22.04 2.28 -9.15
N LYS A 174 -22.16 3.04 -8.06
CA LYS A 174 -22.75 4.40 -8.08
C LYS A 174 -21.89 5.40 -8.83
N GLU A 175 -20.57 5.26 -8.70
CA GLU A 175 -19.59 5.94 -9.53
C GLU A 175 -19.01 4.96 -10.54
N ASP A 176 -18.88 5.38 -11.80
CA ASP A 176 -18.34 4.51 -12.84
C ASP A 176 -16.89 4.12 -12.54
N VAL A 177 -16.62 2.81 -12.57
CA VAL A 177 -15.27 2.27 -12.60
C VAL A 177 -14.95 1.91 -14.05
N LYS A 178 -14.16 2.75 -14.71
CA LYS A 178 -13.93 2.71 -16.16
C LYS A 178 -12.52 2.22 -16.50
N ILE A 179 -12.39 1.38 -17.51
CA ILE A 179 -11.11 1.00 -18.11
C ILE A 179 -10.68 2.13 -19.05
N VAL A 180 -9.72 2.96 -18.62
CA VAL A 180 -9.27 4.15 -19.37
C VAL A 180 -8.14 3.84 -20.36
N ALA A 181 -7.34 2.81 -20.05
CA ALA A 181 -6.35 2.25 -20.95
C ALA A 181 -6.26 0.73 -20.73
N CYS A 182 -5.92 0.00 -21.78
CA CYS A 182 -5.65 -1.42 -21.73
C CYS A 182 -4.67 -1.77 -22.84
N GLY A 183 -4.00 -2.91 -22.70
CA GLY A 183 -3.04 -3.37 -23.68
C GLY A 183 -2.34 -4.65 -23.25
N GLU A 184 -1.34 -5.05 -24.03
CA GLU A 184 -0.46 -6.18 -23.76
C GLU A 184 0.91 -5.66 -23.32
N LEU A 185 1.51 -6.34 -22.34
CA LEU A 185 2.85 -6.06 -21.84
C LEU A 185 3.85 -6.98 -22.52
N SER A 186 4.98 -6.43 -22.93
CA SER A 186 6.14 -7.20 -23.39
C SER A 186 6.80 -7.97 -22.24
N GLU A 187 7.58 -9.01 -22.58
CA GLU A 187 8.35 -9.79 -21.58
C GLU A 187 9.26 -8.89 -20.73
N GLU A 188 9.91 -7.89 -21.34
CA GLU A 188 10.76 -6.93 -20.64
C GLU A 188 9.98 -6.06 -19.62
N GLU A 189 8.77 -5.61 -19.98
CA GLU A 189 7.89 -4.90 -19.06
C GLU A 189 7.45 -5.79 -17.90
N VAL A 190 7.22 -7.08 -18.19
CA VAL A 190 6.84 -8.06 -17.18
C VAL A 190 7.96 -8.29 -16.16
N GLU A 191 9.19 -8.50 -16.64
CA GLU A 191 10.39 -8.70 -15.82
C GLU A 191 10.73 -7.50 -14.94
N LYS A 192 10.48 -6.28 -15.43
CA LYS A 192 10.66 -5.04 -14.65
C LYS A 192 9.61 -4.84 -13.54
N GLY A 193 8.72 -5.82 -13.36
CA GLY A 193 7.78 -5.89 -12.23
C GLY A 193 6.39 -5.32 -12.51
N CYS A 194 6.15 -4.85 -13.75
CA CYS A 194 4.90 -4.30 -14.30
C CYS A 194 3.75 -4.09 -13.30
N GLY A 195 3.46 -2.84 -12.96
CA GLY A 195 2.28 -2.53 -12.17
C GLY A 195 2.08 -1.04 -12.10
N ILE A 196 3.00 -0.37 -11.43
CA ILE A 196 2.93 1.06 -11.16
C ILE A 196 4.19 1.73 -11.65
N GLU A 197 4.04 2.83 -12.39
CA GLU A 197 5.20 3.66 -12.69
C GLU A 197 5.73 4.30 -11.40
N ALA A 198 7.04 4.51 -11.37
CA ALA A 198 7.68 5.27 -10.30
C ALA A 198 7.00 6.64 -10.19
N ASP A 199 6.64 7.05 -8.98
CA ASP A 199 6.17 8.42 -8.78
C ASP A 199 7.32 9.43 -8.94
N SER A 200 7.05 10.72 -8.75
CA SER A 200 8.07 11.78 -8.82
C SER A 200 9.26 11.60 -7.87
N THR A 201 9.16 10.70 -6.88
CA THR A 201 10.21 10.36 -5.92
C THR A 201 10.98 9.10 -6.27
N GLY A 202 10.58 8.36 -7.31
CA GLY A 202 11.16 7.07 -7.68
C GLY A 202 10.50 5.85 -7.02
N ASP A 203 9.39 6.05 -6.28
CA ASP A 203 8.74 4.97 -5.53
C ASP A 203 7.88 4.08 -6.43
N VAL A 204 8.24 2.81 -6.54
CA VAL A 204 7.59 1.79 -7.37
C VAL A 204 6.68 0.83 -6.60
N TYR A 205 6.62 0.96 -5.27
CA TYR A 205 5.90 -0.01 -4.43
C TYR A 205 4.40 0.35 -4.33
N GLU A 206 3.57 -0.63 -4.01
CA GLU A 206 2.17 -0.41 -3.63
C GLU A 206 2.06 0.30 -2.27
N GLU A 207 1.00 1.07 -2.05
CA GLU A 207 0.79 1.84 -0.81
C GLU A 207 0.64 0.94 0.44
N PHE A 208 -0.01 -0.21 0.27
CA PHE A 208 -0.19 -1.23 1.29
C PHE A 208 0.57 -2.52 0.90
N PRO A 209 1.27 -3.19 1.84
CA PRO A 209 2.11 -4.34 1.52
C PRO A 209 1.36 -5.56 1.00
N GLU A 210 0.14 -5.79 1.48
CA GLU A 210 -0.70 -6.94 1.12
C GLU A 210 -1.06 -6.92 -0.39
N ASP A 211 -0.99 -5.74 -0.96
CA ASP A 211 -1.28 -5.45 -2.37
C ASP A 211 -0.09 -5.73 -3.28
N GLN A 212 1.12 -5.59 -2.75
CA GLN A 212 2.38 -5.78 -3.48
C GLN A 212 2.59 -7.26 -3.80
N ASP A 213 2.56 -8.11 -2.77
CA ASP A 213 2.60 -9.56 -2.90
C ASP A 213 2.09 -10.20 -1.59
N ALA A 214 1.13 -11.12 -1.71
CA ALA A 214 0.56 -11.82 -0.56
C ALA A 214 1.60 -12.69 0.16
N SER A 215 2.74 -13.01 -0.46
CA SER A 215 3.82 -13.74 0.20
C SER A 215 4.77 -12.88 1.04
N LEU A 216 4.56 -11.56 1.09
CA LEU A 216 5.40 -10.69 1.93
C LEU A 216 5.19 -10.94 3.42
N GLU A 217 4.02 -11.45 3.82
CA GLU A 217 3.76 -11.86 5.19
C GLU A 217 4.60 -13.11 5.51
N GLY A 218 5.45 -13.00 6.52
CA GLY A 218 6.49 -13.99 6.83
C GLY A 218 7.81 -13.80 6.08
N ASP A 219 7.85 -13.04 4.98
CA ASP A 219 9.11 -12.76 4.25
C ASP A 219 9.83 -11.53 4.86
N VAL A 220 10.54 -11.79 5.95
CA VAL A 220 11.29 -10.76 6.69
C VAL A 220 12.37 -10.11 5.81
N ALA A 221 13.05 -10.89 4.95
CA ALA A 221 14.13 -10.37 4.12
C ALA A 221 13.59 -9.39 3.08
N LYS A 222 12.48 -9.73 2.40
CA LYS A 222 11.89 -8.86 1.39
C LYS A 222 11.25 -7.62 1.98
N THR A 223 10.53 -7.76 3.10
CA THR A 223 9.95 -6.60 3.80
C THR A 223 11.03 -5.65 4.33
N TYR A 224 12.17 -6.17 4.79
CA TYR A 224 13.35 -5.38 5.15
C TYR A 224 13.95 -4.61 3.96
N GLU A 225 14.10 -5.27 2.81
CA GLU A 225 14.62 -4.66 1.58
C GLU A 225 13.73 -3.49 1.13
N ILE A 226 12.41 -3.72 1.05
CA ILE A 226 11.43 -2.69 0.64
C ILE A 226 11.40 -1.54 1.65
N GLY A 227 11.40 -1.86 2.96
CA GLY A 227 11.45 -0.87 4.02
C GLY A 227 12.66 0.06 3.88
N ASN A 228 13.85 -0.49 3.58
CA ASN A 228 15.06 0.28 3.33
C ASN A 228 14.96 1.16 2.08
N ALA A 229 14.46 0.63 0.96
CA ALA A 229 14.29 1.39 -0.27
C ALA A 229 13.36 2.60 -0.06
N LEU A 230 12.21 2.39 0.57
CA LEU A 230 11.25 3.46 0.90
C LEU A 230 11.84 4.49 1.88
N LYS A 231 12.63 4.04 2.87
CA LYS A 231 13.34 4.95 3.77
C LYS A 231 14.36 5.81 3.02
N ALA A 232 15.08 5.26 2.05
CA ALA A 232 16.03 6.01 1.25
C ALA A 232 15.35 7.14 0.45
N ILE A 233 14.21 6.84 -0.16
CA ILE A 233 13.35 7.83 -0.83
C ILE A 233 12.88 8.90 0.16
N ALA A 234 12.38 8.48 1.33
CA ALA A 234 11.92 9.40 2.38
C ALA A 234 13.04 10.32 2.89
N ASN A 235 14.27 9.81 3.05
CA ASN A 235 15.44 10.61 3.42
C ASN A 235 15.76 11.66 2.34
N ALA A 236 15.67 11.29 1.06
CA ALA A 236 15.93 12.22 -0.04
C ALA A 236 14.91 13.37 -0.06
N GLU A 237 13.62 13.06 0.12
CA GLU A 237 12.57 14.09 0.23
C GLU A 237 12.71 14.95 1.48
N PHE A 238 13.12 14.34 2.61
CA PHE A 238 13.40 15.08 3.84
C PHE A 238 14.53 16.11 3.63
N ALA A 239 15.60 15.72 2.95
CA ALA A 239 16.74 16.60 2.66
C ALA A 239 16.36 17.78 1.76
N LYS A 240 15.35 17.61 0.89
CA LYS A 240 14.77 18.68 0.05
C LYS A 240 13.83 19.62 0.83
N GLY A 241 13.49 19.29 2.08
CA GLY A 241 12.49 20.03 2.86
C GLY A 241 11.03 19.61 2.59
N ASN A 242 10.81 18.57 1.78
CA ASN A 242 9.49 18.04 1.45
C ASN A 242 8.95 17.16 2.58
N PHE A 243 8.74 17.73 3.76
CA PHE A 243 8.46 16.97 4.98
C PHE A 243 7.16 16.16 4.91
N ALA A 244 6.13 16.63 4.20
CA ALA A 244 4.88 15.90 4.01
C ALA A 244 5.09 14.62 3.18
N VAL A 245 5.78 14.74 2.04
CA VAL A 245 6.10 13.60 1.17
C VAL A 245 7.03 12.62 1.89
N ALA A 246 8.06 13.13 2.58
CA ALA A 246 8.94 12.30 3.40
C ALA A 246 8.15 11.52 4.47
N MET A 247 7.22 12.19 5.16
CA MET A 247 6.34 11.58 6.15
C MET A 247 5.51 10.44 5.56
N GLU A 248 4.89 10.64 4.40
CA GLU A 248 4.14 9.61 3.67
C GLU A 248 5.01 8.39 3.34
N LYS A 249 6.24 8.61 2.84
CA LYS A 249 7.16 7.51 2.52
C LYS A 249 7.68 6.77 3.76
N TYR A 250 7.91 7.45 4.88
CA TYR A 250 8.24 6.79 6.15
C TYR A 250 7.06 5.97 6.70
N LEU A 251 5.83 6.49 6.61
CA LEU A 251 4.62 5.75 6.99
C LEU A 251 4.48 4.48 6.16
N LYS A 252 4.68 4.59 4.84
CA LYS A 252 4.68 3.46 3.92
C LYS A 252 5.75 2.44 4.27
N SER A 253 7.00 2.88 4.45
CA SER A 253 8.11 2.03 4.90
C SER A 253 7.76 1.27 6.20
N LEU A 254 7.16 1.96 7.18
CA LEU A 254 6.74 1.36 8.44
C LEU A 254 5.58 0.36 8.25
N ARG A 255 4.65 0.60 7.32
CA ARG A 255 3.60 -0.38 6.97
C ARG A 255 4.20 -1.69 6.46
N TYR A 256 5.14 -1.63 5.51
CA TYR A 256 5.86 -2.83 5.03
C TYR A 256 6.57 -3.57 6.15
N LEU A 257 7.24 -2.85 7.05
CA LEU A 257 7.91 -3.50 8.18
C LEU A 257 6.94 -4.06 9.23
N ASN A 258 5.71 -3.54 9.31
CA ASN A 258 4.70 -3.99 10.27
C ASN A 258 3.89 -5.19 9.77
N LEU A 259 4.08 -5.61 8.51
CA LEU A 259 3.53 -6.89 8.03
C LEU A 259 4.11 -8.09 8.81
N ASN A 260 5.33 -7.94 9.34
CA ASN A 260 5.96 -8.87 10.27
C ASN A 260 6.14 -8.22 11.65
N PRO A 261 5.06 -8.08 12.45
CA PRO A 261 5.11 -7.37 13.73
C PRO A 261 5.93 -8.13 14.78
N VAL A 262 5.95 -9.46 14.67
CA VAL A 262 6.82 -10.39 15.40
C VAL A 262 7.59 -11.17 14.34
N LEU A 263 8.92 -11.17 14.46
CA LEU A 263 9.77 -11.89 13.51
C LEU A 263 9.72 -13.40 13.82
N PRO A 264 9.67 -14.28 12.80
CA PRO A 264 9.79 -15.74 12.97
C PRO A 264 11.03 -16.13 13.78
N GLU A 265 10.95 -17.18 14.60
CA GLU A 265 12.05 -17.62 15.48
C GLU A 265 13.31 -18.04 14.71
N ASP A 266 13.14 -18.51 13.47
CA ASP A 266 14.20 -18.92 12.55
C ASP A 266 14.83 -17.73 11.78
N THR A 267 14.37 -16.50 12.02
CA THR A 267 14.95 -15.29 11.42
C THR A 267 16.44 -15.18 11.81
N PRO A 268 17.36 -14.99 10.86
CA PRO A 268 18.77 -14.81 11.17
C PRO A 268 19.00 -13.69 12.21
N PRO A 269 19.80 -13.91 13.27
CA PRO A 269 19.97 -12.95 14.36
C PRO A 269 20.40 -11.55 13.89
N GLN A 270 21.29 -11.49 12.88
CA GLN A 270 21.71 -10.21 12.29
C GLN A 270 20.55 -9.48 11.62
N LEU A 271 19.74 -10.19 10.84
CA LEU A 271 18.57 -9.61 10.17
C LEU A 271 17.55 -9.10 11.19
N SER A 272 17.34 -9.82 12.30
CA SER A 272 16.46 -9.37 13.40
C SER A 272 16.93 -8.05 14.02
N THR A 273 18.24 -7.93 14.28
CA THR A 273 18.87 -6.70 14.78
C THR A 273 18.76 -5.56 13.78
N ASP A 274 19.03 -5.82 12.51
CA ASP A 274 18.97 -4.84 11.43
C ASP A 274 17.53 -4.35 11.21
N TYR A 275 16.54 -5.25 11.26
CA TYR A 275 15.13 -4.93 11.13
C TYR A 275 14.65 -4.01 12.26
N THR A 276 15.02 -4.33 13.50
CA THR A 276 14.70 -3.52 14.68
C THR A 276 15.36 -2.15 14.60
N THR A 277 16.63 -2.10 14.18
CA THR A 277 17.38 -0.86 13.98
C THR A 277 16.76 0.02 12.89
N LEU A 278 16.35 -0.59 11.78
CA LEU A 278 15.69 0.09 10.67
C LEU A 278 14.36 0.69 11.12
N LYS A 279 13.51 -0.10 11.78
CA LYS A 279 12.21 0.33 12.31
C LYS A 279 12.35 1.50 13.28
N ALA A 280 13.27 1.43 14.24
CA ALA A 280 13.51 2.51 15.18
C ALA A 280 13.97 3.80 14.46
N SER A 281 14.86 3.68 13.47
CA SER A 281 15.33 4.80 12.66
C SER A 281 14.20 5.45 11.86
N ILE A 282 13.29 4.67 11.27
CA ILE A 282 12.13 5.18 10.54
C ILE A 282 11.17 5.90 11.48
N GLN A 283 10.81 5.30 12.61
CA GLN A 283 9.89 5.89 13.59
C GLN A 283 10.43 7.20 14.17
N LEU A 284 11.74 7.25 14.42
CA LEU A 284 12.43 8.48 14.79
C LEU A 284 12.26 9.54 13.69
N ASN A 285 12.65 9.25 12.44
CA ASN A 285 12.58 10.22 11.35
C ASN A 285 11.13 10.66 11.06
N LEU A 286 10.18 9.73 11.14
CA LEU A 286 8.76 9.99 11.00
C LEU A 286 8.25 10.97 12.07
N SER A 287 8.66 10.78 13.33
CA SER A 287 8.32 11.70 14.42
C SER A 287 8.85 13.12 14.15
N LEU A 288 10.05 13.23 13.58
CA LEU A 288 10.62 14.53 13.20
C LEU A 288 9.87 15.16 12.02
N CYS A 289 9.50 14.39 11.00
CA CYS A 289 8.70 14.89 9.87
C CYS A 289 7.35 15.40 10.35
N ALA A 290 6.66 14.62 11.17
CA ALA A 290 5.37 14.97 11.76
C ALA A 290 5.40 16.29 12.55
N LEU A 291 6.54 16.64 13.16
CA LEU A 291 6.72 17.93 13.84
C LEU A 291 7.04 19.08 12.89
N LYS A 292 7.56 18.80 11.69
CA LYS A 292 8.01 19.77 10.69
C LYS A 292 6.97 20.07 9.61
N THR A 293 5.95 19.22 9.44
CA THR A 293 4.83 19.50 8.54
C THR A 293 4.01 20.69 9.03
N THR A 294 3.27 21.31 8.12
CA THR A 294 2.33 22.40 8.44
C THR A 294 0.93 22.02 7.91
N PRO A 295 -0.06 21.76 8.78
CA PRO A 295 0.05 21.73 10.25
C PRO A 295 0.91 20.53 10.76
N PRO A 296 1.45 20.61 11.98
CA PRO A 296 2.16 19.49 12.59
C PRO A 296 1.18 18.37 13.00
N HIS A 297 1.68 17.14 13.05
CA HIS A 297 0.96 15.92 13.48
C HIS A 297 1.48 15.41 14.84
N PRO A 298 1.20 16.08 15.97
CA PRO A 298 1.79 15.74 17.26
C PRO A 298 1.41 14.33 17.75
N THR A 299 0.18 13.88 17.52
CA THR A 299 -0.26 12.53 17.90
C THR A 299 0.59 11.44 17.24
N LEU A 300 0.93 11.64 15.95
CA LEU A 300 1.77 10.71 15.21
C LEU A 300 3.21 10.70 15.74
N ALA A 301 3.76 11.88 16.07
CA ALA A 301 5.08 12.00 16.68
C ALA A 301 5.15 11.35 18.08
N ILE A 302 4.10 11.52 18.90
CA ILE A 302 3.99 10.90 20.23
C ILE A 302 3.98 9.39 20.13
N SER A 303 3.13 8.84 19.27
CA SER A 303 2.98 7.40 19.07
C SER A 303 4.31 6.75 18.67
N ASN A 304 4.94 7.26 17.61
CA ASN A 304 6.19 6.69 17.09
C ASN A 304 7.37 6.85 18.06
N SER A 305 7.51 8.01 18.70
CA SER A 305 8.56 8.22 19.70
C SER A 305 8.37 7.30 20.92
N THR A 306 7.12 7.06 21.33
CA THR A 306 6.80 6.13 22.41
C THR A 306 7.14 4.69 22.05
N SER A 307 6.83 4.25 20.83
CA SER A 307 7.23 2.92 20.36
C SER A 307 8.75 2.73 20.43
N VAL A 308 9.53 3.71 19.96
CA VAL A 308 11.00 3.66 20.03
C VAL A 308 11.49 3.58 21.47
N ILE A 309 10.94 4.40 22.37
CA ILE A 309 11.29 4.37 23.80
C ILE A 309 11.03 2.99 24.38
N ASN A 310 9.82 2.43 24.17
CA ASN A 310 9.45 1.13 24.70
C ASN A 310 10.35 0.00 24.16
N THR A 311 10.66 0.02 22.86
CA THR A 311 11.56 -0.97 22.25
C THR A 311 12.96 -0.89 22.84
N LEU A 312 13.53 0.32 22.97
CA LEU A 312 14.89 0.49 23.48
C LEU A 312 14.98 0.24 24.99
N THR A 313 13.96 0.55 25.78
CA THR A 313 13.97 0.28 27.23
C THR A 313 13.71 -1.19 27.56
N ALA A 314 12.93 -1.91 26.76
CA ALA A 314 12.67 -3.33 26.94
C ALA A 314 13.87 -4.23 26.57
N ALA A 315 14.80 -3.74 25.72
CA ALA A 315 15.97 -4.49 25.32
C ALA A 315 16.89 -4.79 26.53
N LYS A 316 17.04 -6.09 26.85
CA LYS A 316 17.93 -6.58 27.92
C LYS A 316 19.37 -6.07 27.69
N PRO A 317 20.11 -5.67 28.74
CA PRO A 317 21.51 -5.32 28.59
C PRO A 317 22.30 -6.51 28.06
N ALA A 318 23.25 -6.26 27.17
CA ALA A 318 24.18 -7.26 26.69
C ALA A 318 24.87 -7.93 27.90
N THR A 319 24.98 -9.26 27.86
CA THR A 319 25.79 -10.02 28.81
C THR A 319 27.24 -9.51 28.78
N TRP A 320 27.93 -9.65 29.90
CA TRP A 320 29.17 -9.01 30.38
C TRP A 320 30.45 -9.07 29.51
N GLU A 321 30.36 -9.15 28.19
CA GLU A 321 31.53 -9.12 27.31
C GLU A 321 31.97 -7.68 27.01
N SER A 322 33.10 -7.26 27.58
CA SER A 322 33.71 -5.95 27.29
C SER A 322 34.41 -5.98 25.94
N ASN A 323 33.71 -5.60 24.86
CA ASN A 323 34.30 -5.29 23.56
C ASN A 323 33.83 -3.90 23.08
N ALA A 324 34.68 -3.19 22.33
CA ALA A 324 34.43 -1.82 21.84
C ALA A 324 33.13 -1.64 21.01
N THR A 325 32.59 -2.74 20.48
CA THR A 325 31.28 -2.80 19.81
C THR A 325 30.11 -2.54 20.76
N VAL A 326 30.18 -3.04 22.00
CA VAL A 326 29.14 -2.86 23.03
C VAL A 326 29.04 -1.38 23.45
N ASP A 327 30.16 -0.68 23.54
CA ASP A 327 30.19 0.75 23.85
C ASP A 327 29.54 1.60 22.74
N ALA A 328 29.77 1.25 21.47
CA ALA A 328 29.19 1.94 20.33
C ALA A 328 27.67 1.73 20.25
N GLU A 329 27.19 0.50 20.46
CA GLU A 329 25.76 0.17 20.50
C GLU A 329 25.05 0.86 21.66
N GLN A 330 25.65 0.83 22.86
CA GLN A 330 25.09 1.48 24.03
C GLN A 330 25.04 3.01 23.82
N LYS A 331 26.10 3.62 23.27
CA LYS A 331 26.11 5.04 22.94
C LYS A 331 25.03 5.40 21.91
N LYS A 332 24.84 4.57 20.89
CA LYS A 332 23.77 4.75 19.89
C LYS A 332 22.39 4.65 20.52
N LYS A 333 22.17 3.65 21.40
CA LYS A 333 20.93 3.49 22.17
C LYS A 333 20.60 4.73 23.01
N GLN A 334 21.58 5.27 23.75
CA GLN A 334 21.38 6.49 24.53
C GLN A 334 21.05 7.69 23.62
N SER A 335 21.73 7.82 22.48
CA SER A 335 21.45 8.88 21.48
C SER A 335 20.03 8.78 20.91
N ASP A 336 19.58 7.58 20.56
CA ASP A 336 18.25 7.37 19.98
C ASP A 336 17.13 7.54 21.02
N LEU A 337 17.36 7.16 22.28
CA LEU A 337 16.47 7.49 23.40
C LEU A 337 16.37 9.01 23.60
N ALA A 338 17.49 9.74 23.59
CA ALA A 338 17.48 11.19 23.71
C ALA A 338 16.64 11.85 22.60
N LYS A 339 16.81 11.41 21.34
CA LYS A 339 16.00 11.88 20.21
C LYS A 339 14.52 11.58 20.38
N ALA A 340 14.17 10.37 20.81
CA ALA A 340 12.79 9.96 20.99
C ALA A 340 12.09 10.79 22.09
N PHE A 341 12.70 10.91 23.26
CA PHE A 341 12.17 11.76 24.33
C PHE A 341 12.04 13.22 23.89
N TYR A 342 13.07 13.78 23.26
CA TYR A 342 13.03 15.16 22.78
C TYR A 342 11.90 15.40 21.77
N ARG A 343 11.74 14.52 20.77
CA ARG A 343 10.68 14.63 19.75
C ARG A 343 9.29 14.46 20.37
N ARG A 344 9.12 13.54 21.32
CA ARG A 344 7.85 13.37 22.04
C ARG A 344 7.51 14.61 22.89
N ALA A 345 8.50 15.22 23.54
CA ALA A 345 8.30 16.46 24.27
C ALA A 345 7.84 17.60 23.36
N LEU A 346 8.47 17.79 22.20
CA LEU A 346 8.04 18.80 21.21
C LEU A 346 6.60 18.58 20.76
N ALA A 347 6.17 17.33 20.62
CA ALA A 347 4.80 17.01 20.28
C ALA A 347 3.82 17.35 21.42
N TYR A 348 4.19 17.11 22.68
CA TYR A 348 3.41 17.57 23.83
C TYR A 348 3.32 19.10 23.92
N VAL A 349 4.41 19.81 23.62
CA VAL A 349 4.40 21.28 23.50
C VAL A 349 3.39 21.73 22.44
N ALA A 350 3.38 21.08 21.27
CA ALA A 350 2.41 21.38 20.22
C ALA A 350 0.95 21.12 20.64
N GLN A 351 0.72 20.19 21.58
CA GLN A 351 -0.58 19.95 22.21
C GLN A 351 -0.87 20.85 23.43
N LYS A 352 0.04 21.77 23.78
CA LYS A 352 -0.01 22.64 24.97
C LYS A 352 0.04 21.87 26.30
N ASP A 353 0.60 20.65 26.29
CA ASP A 353 0.86 19.84 27.47
C ASP A 353 2.31 20.06 27.94
N ASP A 354 2.54 21.20 28.58
CA ASP A 354 3.87 21.57 29.10
C ASP A 354 4.33 20.67 30.26
N GLU A 355 3.43 19.92 30.91
CA GLU A 355 3.79 19.03 32.02
C GLU A 355 4.49 17.78 31.51
N ARG A 356 3.89 17.08 30.54
CA ARG A 356 4.52 15.90 29.91
C ARG A 356 5.74 16.30 29.08
N ALA A 357 5.71 17.48 28.45
CA ALA A 357 6.86 18.00 27.73
C ALA A 357 8.08 18.17 28.64
N GLU A 358 7.90 18.73 29.84
CA GLU A 358 8.99 18.90 30.80
C GLU A 358 9.57 17.55 31.27
N GLU A 359 8.72 16.57 31.56
CA GLU A 359 9.14 15.23 31.98
C GLU A 359 10.03 14.56 30.93
N ASP A 360 9.60 14.58 29.67
CA ASP A 360 10.37 14.00 28.57
C ASP A 360 11.65 14.80 28.27
N LEU A 361 11.65 16.13 28.40
CA LEU A 361 12.88 16.92 28.24
C LEU A 361 13.92 16.63 29.31
N LYS A 362 13.49 16.38 30.56
CA LYS A 362 14.40 15.95 31.64
C LYS A 362 15.02 14.59 31.31
N ARG A 363 14.21 13.63 30.88
CA ARG A 363 14.70 12.31 30.42
C ARG A 363 15.63 12.44 29.21
N ALA A 364 15.34 13.33 28.28
CA ALA A 364 16.23 13.60 27.15
C ALA A 364 17.58 14.19 27.61
N ALA A 365 17.55 15.13 28.56
CA ALA A 365 18.75 15.76 29.13
C ALA A 365 19.63 14.77 29.91
N GLU A 366 19.04 13.81 30.63
CA GLU A 366 19.81 12.72 31.26
C GLU A 366 20.62 11.88 30.26
N LYS A 367 20.12 11.78 29.02
CA LYS A 367 20.70 10.95 27.96
C LYS A 367 21.66 11.75 27.06
N ALA A 368 21.45 13.06 26.95
CA ALA A 368 22.26 13.98 26.17
C ALA A 368 22.38 15.35 26.88
N PRO A 369 23.16 15.47 27.97
CA PRO A 369 23.17 16.65 28.84
C PRO A 369 23.72 17.91 28.15
N GLU A 370 24.62 17.74 27.18
CA GLU A 370 25.26 18.84 26.47
C GLU A 370 24.41 19.39 25.30
N ASP A 371 23.30 18.73 24.95
CA ASP A 371 22.47 19.13 23.81
C ASP A 371 21.83 20.51 24.05
N ALA A 372 22.19 21.47 23.19
CA ALA A 372 21.72 22.84 23.30
C ALA A 372 20.21 22.98 22.97
N GLY A 373 19.67 22.11 22.12
CA GLY A 373 18.26 22.10 21.74
C GLY A 373 17.38 21.66 22.90
N ILE A 374 17.77 20.60 23.62
CA ILE A 374 17.08 20.12 24.83
C ILE A 374 17.08 21.21 25.91
N ARG A 375 18.25 21.79 26.22
CA ARG A 375 18.38 22.85 27.24
C ARG A 375 17.52 24.07 26.92
N ARG A 376 17.52 24.49 25.65
CA ARG A 376 16.72 25.65 25.20
C ARG A 376 15.23 25.40 25.37
N GLU A 377 14.74 24.22 24.98
CA GLU A 377 13.32 23.90 25.07
C GLU A 377 12.87 23.72 26.52
N LEU A 378 13.70 23.09 27.37
CA LEU A 378 13.43 22.96 28.81
C LEU A 378 13.22 24.35 29.45
N ALA A 379 14.10 25.31 29.13
CA ALA A 379 13.98 26.68 29.60
C ALA A 379 12.72 27.38 29.04
N ALA A 380 12.31 27.06 27.81
CA ALA A 380 11.08 27.60 27.21
C ALA A 380 9.82 27.07 27.91
N VAL A 381 9.74 25.75 28.14
CA VAL A 381 8.65 25.12 28.90
C VAL A 381 8.56 25.70 30.31
N ALA A 382 9.68 25.84 31.02
CA ALA A 382 9.71 26.41 32.37
C ALA A 382 9.12 27.83 32.40
N ARG A 383 9.53 28.69 31.46
CA ARG A 383 8.97 30.05 31.32
C ARG A 383 7.46 30.05 31.03
N ARG A 384 6.97 29.15 30.17
CA ARG A 384 5.54 29.03 29.86
C ARG A 384 4.72 28.61 31.08
N LYS A 385 5.21 27.62 31.84
CA LYS A 385 4.56 27.17 33.08
C LYS A 385 4.51 28.27 34.14
N GLU A 386 5.60 29.00 34.34
CA GLU A 386 5.64 30.13 35.27
C GLU A 386 4.66 31.25 34.85
N ALA A 387 4.60 31.57 33.55
CA ALA A 387 3.64 32.53 33.02
C ALA A 387 2.18 32.07 33.24
N LYS A 388 1.88 30.79 33.01
CA LYS A 388 0.55 30.20 33.27
C LYS A 388 0.17 30.31 34.75
N LEU A 389 1.08 29.96 35.66
CA LEU A 389 0.84 30.06 37.10
C LEU A 389 0.61 31.50 37.56
N ARG A 390 1.42 32.46 37.05
CA ARG A 390 1.22 33.89 37.31
C ARG A 390 -0.14 34.38 36.81
N GLY A 391 -0.54 33.97 35.61
CA GLY A 391 -1.86 34.27 35.06
C GLY A 391 -3.00 33.71 35.90
N MET A 392 -2.89 32.46 36.35
CA MET A 392 -3.88 31.83 37.25
C MET A 392 -3.99 32.57 38.59
N ARG A 393 -2.86 32.93 39.21
CA ARG A 393 -2.85 33.72 40.45
C ARG A 393 -3.51 35.09 40.27
N ALA A 394 -3.22 35.78 39.17
CA ALA A 394 -3.82 37.08 38.87
C ALA A 394 -5.34 36.97 38.61
N ALA A 395 -5.78 35.93 37.91
CA ALA A 395 -7.21 35.68 37.68
C ALA A 395 -7.95 35.35 38.98
N TYR A 396 -7.37 34.50 39.83
CA TYR A 396 -7.91 34.17 41.15
C TYR A 396 -8.02 35.42 42.02
N SER A 397 -6.97 36.25 42.08
CA SER A 397 -6.99 37.50 42.85
C SER A 397 -8.11 38.47 42.41
N LYS A 398 -8.49 38.47 41.12
CA LYS A 398 -9.59 39.32 40.59
C LYS A 398 -10.99 38.78 40.88
N MET A 399 -11.14 37.48 41.15
CA MET A 399 -12.44 36.88 41.47
C MET A 399 -12.86 37.10 42.93
N PHE A 400 -11.89 37.38 43.81
CA PHE A 400 -12.10 37.60 45.25
C PHE A 400 -11.82 39.05 45.68
N SER A 401 -11.60 39.95 44.72
CA SER A 401 -11.58 41.41 44.88
C SER A 401 -12.85 41.99 44.31
#